data_AF-A0A9W9R2S6-F1
#
_entry.id   AF-A0A9W9R2S6-F1
#
_cell.length_a   1.000
_cell.length_b   1.000
_cell.length_c   1.000
_cell.angle_alpha   90.00
_cell.angle_beta   90.00
_cell.angle_gamma   90.00
#
_symmetry.space_group_name_H-M   'P 1'
#
loop_
_entity.id
_entity.type
_entity.pdbx_description
1 polymer ?
#
loop_
_entity_poly.entity_id
_entity_poly.type
_entity_poly.pdbx_seq_one_letter_code
_entity_poly.pdbx_strand_id
1 'polypeptide(L)'
;MEKFKFKDRKPQARWALGLVAVLAFLTWPGIDLGFGGAFVDPSEIPVTWDQITPSQSLHYHSCGDEFQCARLEVPMDYNRTDGKGRSFVLAVVRLPAKVPVTDPRYGGAVLINPGMFGGERSSGSY
;
A
#
# COMPACT_ATOMS: atom_id res chain seq x y z
N MET A 1 -78.23 -7.15 10.67
CA MET A 1 -77.94 -5.87 9.97
C MET A 1 -77.42 -4.92 11.02
N GLU A 2 -76.12 -4.58 11.04
CA GLU A 2 -75.62 -3.43 11.81
C GLU A 2 -74.18 -3.04 11.38
N LYS A 3 -74.16 -1.94 10.62
CA LYS A 3 -73.14 -0.92 10.32
C LYS A 3 -71.65 -1.28 10.46
N PHE A 4 -70.99 -1.46 9.31
CA PHE A 4 -69.55 -1.26 9.15
C PHE A 4 -69.20 0.21 9.43
N LYS A 5 -68.33 0.45 10.41
CA LYS A 5 -67.80 1.77 10.75
C LYS A 5 -66.55 2.03 9.91
N PHE A 6 -66.67 2.89 8.89
CA PHE A 6 -65.52 3.36 8.11
C PHE A 6 -64.67 4.29 8.99
N LYS A 7 -63.40 3.94 9.18
CA LYS A 7 -62.44 4.73 9.98
C LYS A 7 -61.62 5.58 9.02
N ASP A 8 -61.87 6.89 9.03
CA ASP A 8 -61.15 7.88 8.23
C ASP A 8 -59.64 7.79 8.47
N ARG A 9 -58.90 7.36 7.44
CA ARG A 9 -57.44 7.44 7.44
C ARG A 9 -57.04 8.85 7.03
N LYS A 10 -56.61 9.68 8.00
CA LYS A 10 -55.91 10.95 7.73
C LYS A 10 -54.75 10.69 6.76
N PRO A 11 -54.57 11.50 5.69
CA PRO A 11 -53.45 11.37 4.79
C PRO A 11 -52.17 11.69 5.57
N GLN A 12 -51.43 10.65 5.95
CA GLN A 12 -50.09 10.78 6.51
C GLN A 12 -49.22 11.34 5.39
N ALA A 13 -48.90 12.63 5.46
CA ALA A 13 -48.06 13.33 4.50
C ALA A 13 -46.64 12.76 4.54
N ARG A 14 -46.42 11.67 3.79
CA ARG A 14 -45.14 10.98 3.59
C ARG A 14 -44.08 11.82 2.87
N TRP A 15 -44.35 13.09 2.63
CA TRP A 15 -43.44 14.07 2.04
C TRP A 15 -42.63 14.83 3.11
N ALA A 16 -43.12 14.88 4.36
CA ALA A 16 -42.47 15.65 5.43
C ALA A 16 -41.14 15.03 5.89
N LEU A 17 -40.98 13.70 5.79
CA LEU A 17 -39.74 13.01 6.17
C LEU A 17 -38.62 13.18 5.13
N GLY A 18 -38.98 13.34 3.84
CA GLY A 18 -37.99 13.51 2.77
C GLY A 18 -37.35 14.91 2.77
N LEU A 19 -38.12 15.94 3.13
CA LEU A 19 -37.63 17.32 3.12
C LEU A 19 -36.65 17.62 4.26
N VAL A 20 -36.79 16.97 5.42
CA VAL A 20 -35.85 17.13 6.55
C VAL A 20 -34.46 16.57 6.21
N ALA A 21 -34.38 15.45 5.48
CA ALA A 21 -33.10 14.85 5.07
C ALA A 21 -32.37 15.71 4.00
N VAL A 22 -33.11 16.30 3.05
CA VAL A 22 -32.51 17.13 1.99
C VAL A 22 -32.02 18.48 2.53
N LEU A 23 -32.74 19.08 3.49
CA LEU A 23 -32.31 20.33 4.12
C LEU A 23 -31.08 20.16 5.02
N ALA A 24 -30.92 18.99 5.66
CA ALA A 24 -29.70 18.67 6.41
C ALA A 24 -28.45 18.53 5.52
N PHE A 25 -28.61 18.19 4.23
CA PHE A 25 -27.51 18.06 3.27
C PHE A 25 -27.09 19.38 2.60
N LEU A 26 -27.97 20.37 2.52
CA LEU A 26 -27.72 21.60 1.74
C LEU A 26 -27.27 22.80 2.58
N THR A 27 -27.36 22.75 3.92
CA THR A 27 -27.03 23.91 4.77
C THR A 27 -26.01 23.64 5.88
N TRP A 28 -25.27 22.53 5.85
CA TRP A 28 -24.15 22.33 6.77
C TRP A 28 -22.88 21.90 6.04
N PRO A 29 -21.86 22.77 5.90
CA PRO A 29 -20.52 22.28 5.65
C PRO A 29 -20.04 21.66 6.97
N GLY A 30 -20.04 20.33 7.06
CA GLY A 30 -19.45 19.63 8.21
C GLY A 30 -20.32 18.61 8.94
N ILE A 31 -21.22 17.88 8.25
CA ILE A 31 -21.61 16.56 8.76
C ILE A 31 -20.48 15.59 8.36
N ASP A 32 -19.42 15.54 9.17
CA ASP A 32 -18.57 14.35 9.25
C ASP A 32 -19.43 13.24 9.86
N LEU A 33 -20.18 12.53 9.02
CA LEU A 33 -20.59 11.17 9.36
C LEU A 33 -19.29 10.46 9.67
N GLY A 34 -19.12 10.01 10.92
CA GLY A 34 -17.91 9.38 11.45
C GLY A 34 -17.51 8.05 10.78
N PHE A 35 -17.54 7.96 9.45
CA PHE A 35 -16.62 7.19 8.65
C PHE A 35 -15.23 7.83 8.70
N GLY A 36 -14.69 7.99 9.92
CA GLY A 36 -13.27 8.21 10.15
C GLY A 36 -12.49 6.92 9.91
N GLY A 37 -12.77 6.22 8.82
CA GLY A 37 -11.77 5.32 8.25
C GLY A 37 -10.71 6.24 7.65
N ALA A 38 -9.51 6.27 8.23
CA ALA A 38 -8.38 6.88 7.55
C ALA A 38 -8.42 6.39 6.09
N PHE A 39 -8.48 7.32 5.13
CA PHE A 39 -8.32 6.97 3.72
C PHE A 39 -6.87 6.52 3.58
N VAL A 40 -6.63 5.23 3.77
CA VAL A 40 -5.34 4.61 3.50
C VAL A 40 -5.22 4.59 1.99
N ASP A 41 -4.27 5.34 1.45
CA ASP A 41 -3.93 5.26 0.04
C ASP A 41 -3.63 3.78 -0.27
N PRO A 42 -4.24 3.16 -1.30
CA PRO A 42 -3.95 1.76 -1.64
C PRO A 42 -2.46 1.47 -1.83
N SER A 43 -1.64 2.49 -2.13
CA SER A 43 -0.17 2.39 -2.19
C SER A 43 0.52 2.27 -0.83
N GLU A 44 -0.16 2.62 0.26
CA GLU A 44 0.33 2.49 1.64
C GLU A 44 0.07 1.11 2.24
N ILE A 45 -0.78 0.28 1.62
CA ILE A 45 -0.98 -1.11 2.06
C ILE A 45 0.33 -1.86 1.85
N PRO A 46 0.97 -2.40 2.90
CA PRO A 46 2.23 -3.11 2.75
C PRO A 46 2.06 -4.36 1.87
N VAL A 47 2.82 -4.42 0.79
CA VAL A 47 2.91 -5.60 -0.07
C VAL A 47 3.69 -6.67 0.68
N THR A 48 3.20 -7.91 0.66
CA THR A 48 3.96 -9.02 1.26
C THR A 48 5.12 -9.39 0.35
N TRP A 49 6.26 -9.78 0.94
CA TRP A 49 7.50 -10.04 0.22
C TRP A 49 7.35 -10.99 -0.99
N ASP A 50 6.51 -12.00 -0.85
CA ASP A 50 6.27 -13.02 -1.87
C ASP A 50 5.45 -12.52 -3.07
N GLN A 51 4.75 -11.38 -2.93
CA GLN A 51 3.98 -10.74 -4.00
C GLN A 51 4.84 -9.85 -4.91
N ILE A 52 6.04 -9.48 -4.47
CA ILE A 52 6.94 -8.64 -5.27
C ILE A 52 7.54 -9.52 -6.39
N THR A 53 7.29 -9.14 -7.64
CA THR A 53 7.88 -9.82 -8.80
C THR A 53 9.33 -9.36 -8.98
N PRO A 54 10.32 -10.28 -9.07
CA PRO A 54 11.70 -9.91 -9.37
C PRO A 54 11.82 -9.16 -10.70
N SER A 55 12.69 -8.17 -10.77
CA SER A 55 12.93 -7.36 -11.97
C SER A 55 14.40 -6.99 -12.10
N GLN A 56 14.85 -6.74 -13.33
CA GLN A 56 16.20 -6.25 -13.63
C GLN A 56 16.41 -4.79 -13.21
N SER A 57 15.34 -4.07 -12.85
CA SER A 57 15.37 -2.72 -12.27
C SER A 57 14.71 -2.70 -10.90
N LEU A 58 15.13 -1.75 -10.06
CA LEU A 58 14.59 -1.60 -8.71
C LEU A 58 13.17 -0.99 -8.75
N HIS A 59 12.16 -1.83 -8.54
CA HIS A 59 10.78 -1.40 -8.28
C HIS A 59 10.49 -1.52 -6.80
N TYR A 60 10.32 -0.37 -6.15
CA TYR A 60 10.12 -0.28 -4.72
C TYR A 60 8.62 -0.33 -4.38
N HIS A 61 8.29 -1.17 -3.40
CA HIS A 61 6.95 -1.31 -2.84
C HIS A 61 6.99 -1.00 -1.35
N SER A 62 5.91 -0.44 -0.80
CA SER A 62 5.74 -0.38 0.65
C SER A 62 5.71 -1.81 1.21
N CYS A 63 6.53 -2.12 2.21
CA CYS A 63 6.61 -3.47 2.81
C CYS A 63 6.58 -3.49 4.33
N GLY A 64 6.29 -2.35 4.97
CA GLY A 64 6.15 -2.22 6.42
C GLY A 64 6.85 -0.97 6.95
N ASP A 65 6.28 -0.39 8.01
CA ASP A 65 6.74 0.85 8.64
C ASP A 65 7.04 1.95 7.60
N GLU A 66 8.24 2.52 7.65
CA GLU A 66 8.76 3.52 6.70
C GLU A 66 9.64 2.90 5.60
N PHE A 67 9.73 1.56 5.53
CA PHE A 67 10.61 0.87 4.60
C PHE A 67 9.95 0.57 3.26
N GLN A 68 10.80 0.55 2.24
CA GLN A 68 10.45 0.09 0.91
C GLN A 68 11.32 -1.10 0.50
N CYS A 69 10.69 -2.09 -0.11
CA CYS A 69 11.32 -3.34 -0.54
C CYS A 69 11.33 -3.46 -2.05
N ALA A 70 12.38 -4.11 -2.58
CA ALA A 70 12.49 -4.49 -3.99
C ALA A 70 13.18 -5.85 -4.13
N ARG A 71 12.86 -6.56 -5.21
CA ARG A 71 13.50 -7.82 -5.61
C ARG A 71 14.24 -7.61 -6.92
N LEU A 72 15.56 -7.49 -6.83
CA LEU A 72 16.42 -7.21 -7.97
C LEU A 72 16.97 -8.52 -8.55
N GLU A 73 16.57 -8.84 -9.76
CA GLU A 73 17.13 -9.96 -10.52
C GLU A 73 18.46 -9.54 -11.15
N VAL A 74 19.51 -10.31 -10.89
CA VAL A 74 20.85 -10.08 -11.43
C VAL A 74 21.41 -11.35 -12.06
N PRO A 75 22.22 -11.25 -13.13
CA PRO A 75 22.90 -12.41 -13.69
C PRO A 75 23.96 -12.93 -12.70
N MET A 76 24.13 -14.25 -12.65
CA MET A 76 25.25 -14.86 -11.94
C MET A 76 26.59 -14.64 -12.66
N ASP A 77 26.55 -14.46 -13.97
CA ASP A 77 27.71 -14.17 -14.80
C ASP A 77 27.38 -13.01 -15.75
N TYR A 78 27.96 -11.84 -15.47
CA TYR A 78 27.76 -10.62 -16.26
C TYR A 78 28.43 -10.67 -17.64
N ASN A 79 29.41 -11.56 -17.84
CA ASN A 79 30.16 -11.65 -19.10
C ASN A 79 29.50 -12.62 -20.10
N ARG A 80 28.51 -13.39 -19.67
CA ARG A 80 27.84 -14.38 -20.51
C ARG A 80 26.75 -13.73 -21.36
N THR A 81 26.89 -13.84 -22.69
CA THR A 81 26.03 -13.17 -23.67
C THR A 81 25.10 -14.11 -24.45
N ASP A 82 25.15 -15.41 -24.19
CA ASP A 82 24.40 -16.44 -24.95
C ASP A 82 22.91 -16.57 -24.58
N GLY A 83 22.41 -15.72 -23.67
CA GLY A 83 21.02 -15.74 -23.19
C GLY A 83 20.66 -16.96 -22.32
N LYS A 84 21.62 -17.82 -21.99
CA LYS A 84 21.42 -19.03 -21.17
C LYS A 84 22.05 -18.88 -19.77
N GLY A 85 22.37 -17.65 -19.39
CA GLY A 85 22.87 -17.31 -18.07
C GLY A 85 21.81 -17.58 -17.01
N ARG A 86 22.26 -18.05 -15.84
CA ARG A 86 21.40 -18.16 -14.66
C ARG A 86 21.38 -16.83 -13.93
N SER A 87 20.26 -16.49 -13.30
CA SER A 87 20.11 -15.32 -12.45
C SER A 87 19.88 -15.71 -10.99
N PHE A 88 20.04 -14.74 -10.10
CA PHE A 88 19.60 -14.83 -8.72
C PHE A 88 18.91 -13.53 -8.32
N VAL A 89 18.11 -13.58 -7.26
CA VAL A 89 17.32 -12.45 -6.79
C VAL A 89 17.94 -11.88 -5.52
N LEU A 90 18.37 -10.63 -5.61
CA LEU A 90 18.85 -9.83 -4.49
C LEU A 90 17.66 -9.15 -3.79
N ALA A 91 17.60 -9.31 -2.48
CA ALA A 91 16.66 -8.60 -1.64
C ALA A 91 17.20 -7.21 -1.28
N VAL A 92 16.44 -6.17 -1.57
CA VAL A 92 16.82 -4.79 -1.25
C VAL A 92 15.75 -4.16 -0.37
N VAL A 93 16.16 -3.65 0.78
CA VAL A 93 15.37 -2.80 1.66
C VAL A 93 15.98 -1.41 1.65
N ARG A 94 15.15 -0.37 1.62
CA ARG A 94 15.59 1.00 1.80
C ARG A 94 14.64 1.76 2.71
N LEU A 95 15.20 2.75 3.40
CA LEU A 95 14.45 3.85 3.98
C LEU A 95 14.47 5.01 2.95
N PRO A 96 13.32 5.49 2.45
CA PRO A 96 13.29 6.61 1.52
C PRO A 96 13.78 7.89 2.21
N ALA A 97 14.39 8.79 1.44
CA ALA A 97 14.78 10.09 1.95
C ALA A 97 13.53 10.91 2.34
N LYS A 98 13.69 11.86 3.27
CA LYS A 98 12.63 12.80 3.67
C LYS A 98 12.16 13.74 2.54
N VAL A 99 12.92 13.81 1.44
CA VAL A 99 12.63 14.63 0.26
C VAL A 99 12.61 13.74 -0.99
N PRO A 100 11.82 14.08 -2.02
CA PRO A 100 11.78 13.31 -3.25
C PRO A 100 13.12 13.39 -4.01
N VAL A 101 13.40 12.41 -4.87
CA VAL A 101 14.66 12.34 -5.64
C VAL A 101 14.87 13.51 -6.62
N THR A 102 13.80 14.25 -6.95
CA THR A 102 13.85 15.45 -7.78
C THR A 102 14.15 16.73 -6.99
N ASP A 103 14.15 16.66 -5.65
CA ASP A 103 14.45 17.80 -4.80
C ASP A 103 15.96 18.08 -4.80
N PRO A 104 16.41 19.34 -4.95
CA PRO A 104 17.84 19.69 -4.95
C PRO A 104 18.57 19.35 -3.65
N ARG A 105 17.85 19.11 -2.55
CA ARG A 105 18.41 18.67 -1.26
C ARG A 105 18.65 17.16 -1.21
N TYR A 106 18.24 16.40 -2.22
CA TYR A 106 18.48 14.96 -2.28
C TYR A 106 19.97 14.68 -2.48
N GLY A 107 20.63 14.20 -1.42
CA GLY A 107 22.07 13.93 -1.42
C GLY A 107 22.51 12.62 -2.09
N GLY A 108 21.57 11.86 -2.68
CA GLY A 108 21.85 10.54 -3.24
C GLY A 108 21.56 9.38 -2.28
N ALA A 109 21.68 8.16 -2.81
CA ALA A 109 21.48 6.94 -2.03
C ALA A 109 22.76 6.55 -1.28
N VAL A 110 22.61 6.12 -0.03
CA VAL A 110 23.71 5.55 0.78
C VAL A 110 23.49 4.04 0.85
N LEU A 111 24.46 3.26 0.35
CA LEU A 111 24.41 1.80 0.38
C LEU A 111 25.27 1.27 1.52
N ILE A 112 24.67 0.48 2.41
CA ILE A 112 25.34 -0.09 3.57
C ILE A 112 25.53 -1.59 3.33
N ASN A 113 26.77 -2.05 3.35
CA ASN A 113 27.10 -3.47 3.45
C ASN A 113 27.64 -3.72 4.87
N PRO A 114 26.87 -4.36 5.77
CA PRO A 114 27.33 -4.63 7.14
C PRO A 114 28.57 -5.53 7.18
N GLY A 115 28.87 -6.25 6.09
CA GLY A 115 29.96 -7.20 5.99
C GLY A 115 29.70 -8.50 6.76
N MET A 116 30.46 -9.52 6.36
CA MET A 116 30.88 -10.67 7.16
C MET A 116 32.01 -11.29 6.33
N PHE A 117 33.26 -11.21 6.79
CA PHE A 117 34.37 -11.85 6.10
C PHE A 117 34.20 -13.36 6.18
N GLY A 118 34.41 -14.07 5.07
CA GLY A 118 34.43 -15.54 5.02
C GLY A 118 35.53 -16.09 5.92
N GLY A 119 35.16 -16.45 7.15
CA GLY A 119 36.01 -17.22 8.05
C GLY A 119 35.95 -18.69 7.66
N GLU A 120 37.05 -19.19 7.14
CA GLU A 120 37.40 -20.61 7.12
C GLU A 120 36.95 -21.34 8.40
N ARG A 121 36.02 -22.29 8.26
CA ARG A 121 35.98 -23.49 9.10
C ARG A 121 36.42 -24.67 8.26
N SER A 122 37.69 -24.70 7.91
CA SER A 122 38.42 -25.94 7.63
C SER A 122 38.80 -26.59 8.96
N SER A 123 37.80 -26.99 9.75
CA SER A 123 38.00 -27.94 10.84
C SER A 123 36.97 -29.07 10.72
N GLY A 124 37.40 -30.09 9.99
CA GLY A 124 36.65 -31.31 9.74
C GLY A 124 37.39 -32.19 8.73
N SER A 125 38.61 -32.59 9.09
CA SER A 125 39.21 -33.80 8.52
C SER A 125 38.35 -35.00 8.93
N TYR A 126 38.17 -35.91 7.95
CA TYR A 126 37.51 -37.22 8.00
C TYR A 126 35.98 -37.24 8.02
#